data_AF-A0A3S0C3L1-F1
#
_entry.id   AF-A0A3S0C3L1-F1
#
_cell.length_a   1.000
_cell.length_b   1.000
_cell.length_c   1.000
_cell.angle_alpha   90.00
_cell.angle_beta   90.00
_cell.angle_gamma   90.00
#
_symmetry.space_group_name_H-M   'P 1'
#
loop_
_entity.id
_entity.type
_entity.pdbx_description
1 polymer ?
#
loop_
_entity_poly.entity_id
_entity_poly.type
_entity_poly.pdbx_seq_one_letter_code
_entity_poly.pdbx_strand_id
1 'polypeptide(L)'
;MPAPSPLQQAAALPPVLLAGFIGYGQALELARWLMPVTPGSPLTPAILMSQGFLAATLLAALACYPLAWLYGKRAVAVSGLMTLPVLAVRVPGSLAPGKHALAIFLSAWEMLSFVVLLVGGTWLARRAHKDPSAA
;
A
#
# COMPACT_ATOMS: atom_id res chain seq x y z
N MET A 1 1.17 27.01 3.70
CA MET A 1 2.48 26.61 3.13
C MET A 1 2.32 26.53 1.61
N PRO A 2 3.20 27.18 0.82
CA PRO A 2 3.11 27.16 -0.64
C PRO A 2 3.30 25.74 -1.18
N ALA A 3 2.54 25.38 -2.23
CA ALA A 3 2.65 24.07 -2.86
C ALA A 3 4.05 23.89 -3.47
N PRO A 4 4.69 22.71 -3.32
CA PRO A 4 6.03 22.47 -3.82
C PRO A 4 6.07 22.58 -5.35
N SER A 5 7.18 23.12 -5.86
CA SER A 5 7.38 23.31 -7.30
C SER A 5 7.44 21.94 -8.02
N PRO A 6 7.10 21.86 -9.33
CA PRO A 6 7.07 20.58 -10.05
C PRO A 6 8.42 19.85 -10.08
N LEU A 7 9.53 20.60 -10.00
CA LEU A 7 10.88 20.03 -9.87
C LEU A 7 11.12 19.43 -8.48
N GLN A 8 10.62 20.06 -7.41
CA GLN A 8 10.67 19.51 -6.06
C GLN A 8 9.80 18.26 -5.92
N GLN A 9 8.63 18.23 -6.57
CA GLN A 9 7.78 17.03 -6.63
C GLN A 9 8.49 15.87 -7.34
N ALA A 10 9.19 16.14 -8.46
CA ALA A 10 9.96 15.11 -9.15
C ALA A 10 11.16 14.61 -8.32
N ALA A 11 11.87 15.52 -7.65
CA ALA A 11 12.99 15.18 -6.77
C ALA A 11 12.55 14.46 -5.48
N ALA A 12 11.35 14.73 -4.99
CA ALA A 12 10.75 14.06 -3.84
C ALA A 12 10.12 12.69 -4.20
N LEU A 13 9.98 12.37 -5.49
CA LEU A 13 9.36 11.13 -5.93
C LEU A 13 10.17 9.89 -5.51
N PRO A 14 11.49 9.78 -5.75
CA PRO A 14 12.29 8.64 -5.27
C PRO A 14 12.19 8.39 -3.75
N PRO A 15 12.38 9.40 -2.86
CA PRO A 15 12.27 9.16 -1.43
C PRO A 15 10.84 8.82 -0.99
N VAL A 16 9.80 9.35 -1.65
CA VAL A 16 8.40 8.96 -1.37
C VAL A 16 8.15 7.49 -1.73
N LEU A 17 8.63 7.04 -2.89
CA LEU A 17 8.52 5.64 -3.29
C LEU A 17 9.26 4.72 -2.33
N LEU A 18 10.46 5.13 -1.90
CA LEU A 18 11.29 4.38 -0.96
C LEU A 18 10.66 4.34 0.45
N ALA A 19 10.11 5.46 0.92
CA ALA A 19 9.36 5.52 2.17
C ALA A 19 8.11 4.63 2.16
N GLY A 20 7.41 4.57 1.02
CA GLY A 20 6.29 3.65 0.83
C GLY A 20 6.69 2.19 0.90
N PHE A 21 7.77 1.84 0.20
CA PHE A 21 8.29 0.49 0.19
C PHE A 21 8.74 0.03 1.58
N ILE A 22 9.51 0.86 2.29
CA ILE A 22 9.96 0.56 3.67
C ILE A 22 8.75 0.51 4.61
N GLY A 23 7.83 1.48 4.50
CA GLY A 23 6.63 1.54 5.32
C GLY A 23 5.74 0.30 5.16
N TYR A 24 5.63 -0.23 3.94
CA TYR A 24 4.89 -1.48 3.68
C TYR A 24 5.53 -2.65 4.41
N GLY A 25 6.87 -2.77 4.32
CA GLY A 25 7.62 -3.82 5.01
C GLY A 25 7.44 -3.75 6.52
N GLN A 26 7.53 -2.55 7.12
CA GLN A 26 7.32 -2.33 8.54
C GLN A 26 5.89 -2.65 8.98
N ALA A 27 4.89 -2.22 8.20
CA ALA A 27 3.48 -2.51 8.49
C ALA A 27 3.19 -4.01 8.42
N LEU A 28 3.85 -4.73 7.51
CA LEU A 28 3.74 -6.18 7.39
C LEU A 28 4.41 -6.92 8.55
N GLU A 29 5.58 -6.47 9.00
CA GLU A 29 6.22 -7.00 10.22
C GLU A 29 5.33 -6.77 11.45
N LEU A 30 4.77 -5.57 11.60
CA LEU A 30 3.85 -5.25 12.68
C LEU A 30 2.59 -6.14 12.61
N ALA A 31 2.02 -6.35 11.43
CA ALA A 31 0.87 -7.25 11.24
C ALA A 31 1.20 -8.71 11.60
N ARG A 32 2.41 -9.18 11.27
CA ARG A 32 2.88 -10.52 11.66
C ARG A 32 3.07 -10.65 13.17
N TRP A 33 3.53 -9.60 13.83
CA TRP A 33 3.67 -9.55 15.28
C TRP A 33 2.31 -9.54 15.99
N LEU A 34 1.34 -8.76 15.47
CA LEU A 34 -0.02 -8.70 16.02
C LEU A 34 -0.84 -9.99 15.80
N MET A 35 -0.66 -10.65 14.66
CA MET A 35 -1.35 -11.90 14.32
C MET A 35 -0.34 -13.01 14.04
N PRO A 36 0.26 -13.65 15.05
CA PRO A 36 1.17 -14.75 14.83
C PRO A 36 0.44 -15.92 14.16
N VAL A 37 1.01 -16.43 13.07
CA VAL A 37 0.43 -17.56 12.32
C VAL A 37 0.81 -18.85 13.05
N THR A 38 -0.19 -19.58 13.53
CA THR A 38 0.02 -20.94 14.03
C THR A 38 0.12 -21.90 12.83
N PRO A 39 1.25 -22.60 12.64
CA PRO A 39 1.40 -23.55 11.55
C PRO A 39 0.41 -24.72 11.71
N GLY A 40 -0.33 -25.07 10.67
CA GLY A 40 -1.25 -26.22 10.65
C GLY A 40 -2.70 -25.92 11.02
N SER A 41 -3.05 -24.66 11.32
CA SER A 41 -4.45 -24.28 11.55
C SER A 41 -5.21 -24.10 10.23
N PRO A 42 -6.47 -24.56 10.11
CA PRO A 42 -7.31 -24.26 8.95
C PRO A 42 -7.55 -22.74 8.76
N LEU A 43 -7.25 -21.92 9.77
CA LEU A 43 -7.39 -20.46 9.74
C LEU A 43 -6.13 -19.74 9.23
N THR A 44 -5.01 -20.44 9.02
CA THR A 44 -3.78 -19.86 8.47
C THR A 44 -3.98 -18.98 7.23
N PRO A 45 -4.74 -19.36 6.18
CA PRO A 45 -4.96 -18.50 5.02
C PRO A 45 -5.71 -17.20 5.35
N ALA A 46 -6.70 -17.27 6.24
CA ALA A 46 -7.47 -16.10 6.65
C ALA A 46 -6.61 -15.11 7.46
N ILE A 47 -5.74 -15.62 8.33
CA ILE A 47 -4.80 -14.80 9.12
C ILE A 47 -3.81 -14.10 8.18
N LEU A 48 -3.23 -14.83 7.22
CA LEU A 48 -2.29 -14.27 6.26
C LEU A 48 -2.96 -13.22 5.32
N MET A 49 -4.21 -13.44 4.88
CA MET A 49 -4.98 -12.41 4.15
C MET A 49 -5.21 -11.17 5.01
N SER A 50 -5.53 -11.36 6.29
CA SER A 50 -5.78 -10.28 7.24
C SER A 50 -4.51 -9.47 7.52
N GLN A 51 -3.34 -10.11 7.62
CA GLN A 51 -2.06 -9.42 7.79
C GLN A 51 -1.73 -8.52 6.60
N GLY A 52 -1.88 -9.05 5.38
CA GLY A 52 -1.64 -8.29 4.16
C GLY A 52 -2.60 -7.10 4.02
N PHE A 53 -3.88 -7.31 4.31
CA PHE A 53 -4.88 -6.24 4.32
C PHE A 53 -4.61 -5.19 5.40
N LEU A 54 -4.23 -5.60 6.61
CA LEU A 54 -3.91 -4.70 7.71
C LEU A 54 -2.68 -3.83 7.39
N ALA A 55 -1.62 -4.45 6.87
CA ALA A 55 -0.41 -3.75 6.44
C ALA A 55 -0.71 -2.73 5.33
N ALA A 56 -1.50 -3.13 4.33
CA ALA A 56 -1.98 -2.26 3.26
C ALA A 56 -2.81 -1.09 3.79
N THR A 57 -3.71 -1.35 4.74
CA THR A 57 -4.58 -0.32 5.35
C THR A 57 -3.78 0.69 6.15
N LEU A 58 -2.85 0.22 6.98
CA LEU A 58 -1.94 1.07 7.76
C LEU A 58 -1.12 1.99 6.85
N LEU A 59 -0.50 1.41 5.82
CA LEU A 59 0.29 2.19 4.89
C LEU A 59 -0.58 3.17 4.09
N ALA A 60 -1.77 2.75 3.65
CA ALA A 60 -2.70 3.63 2.98
C ALA A 60 -3.11 4.80 3.88
N ALA A 61 -3.50 4.55 5.13
CA ALA A 61 -3.87 5.60 6.07
C ALA A 61 -2.73 6.62 6.29
N LEU A 62 -1.50 6.14 6.45
CA LEU A 62 -0.31 6.99 6.64
C LEU A 62 0.09 7.74 5.36
N ALA A 63 -0.04 7.12 4.19
CA ALA A 63 0.43 7.67 2.93
C ALA A 63 -0.60 8.57 2.23
N CYS A 64 -1.90 8.34 2.40
CA CYS A 64 -2.95 9.07 1.68
C CYS A 64 -2.95 10.57 1.99
N TYR A 65 -2.78 10.95 3.25
CA TYR A 65 -2.77 12.35 3.66
C TYR A 65 -1.56 13.15 3.12
N PRO A 66 -0.30 12.70 3.30
CA PRO A 66 0.85 13.40 2.71
C PRO A 66 0.84 13.34 1.18
N LEU A 67 0.39 12.26 0.53
CA LEU A 67 0.29 12.23 -0.92
C LEU A 67 -0.75 13.24 -1.46
N ALA A 68 -1.94 13.29 -0.84
CA ALA A 68 -2.99 14.22 -1.23
C ALA A 68 -2.53 15.67 -1.06
N TRP A 69 -1.77 15.95 0.01
CA TRP A 69 -1.21 17.28 0.26
C TRP A 69 -0.06 17.65 -0.68
N LEU A 70 0.93 16.77 -0.88
CA LEU A 70 2.16 17.06 -1.64
C LEU A 70 1.93 17.10 -3.15
N TYR A 71 1.06 16.21 -3.66
CA TYR A 71 0.88 16.00 -5.11
C TYR A 71 -0.52 16.37 -5.63
N GLY A 72 -1.50 16.64 -4.77
CA GLY A 72 -2.83 17.12 -5.15
C GLY A 72 -3.48 16.30 -6.28
N LYS A 73 -3.62 16.89 -7.48
CA LYS A 73 -4.19 16.22 -8.66
C LYS A 73 -3.39 14.98 -9.10
N ARG A 74 -2.07 14.93 -8.85
CA ARG A 74 -1.16 13.83 -9.24
C ARG A 74 -1.04 12.76 -8.16
N ALA A 75 -1.61 12.97 -6.97
CA ALA A 75 -1.51 12.05 -5.84
C ALA A 75 -1.93 10.61 -6.20
N VAL A 76 -2.99 10.45 -6.98
CA VAL A 76 -3.47 9.15 -7.45
C VAL A 76 -2.42 8.46 -8.35
N ALA A 77 -1.79 9.20 -9.26
CA ALA A 77 -0.74 8.64 -10.13
C ALA A 77 0.52 8.24 -9.33
N VAL A 78 0.92 9.05 -8.35
CA VAL A 78 2.07 8.76 -7.47
C VAL A 78 1.77 7.55 -6.58
N SER A 79 0.55 7.43 -6.05
CA SER A 79 0.12 6.27 -5.28
C SER A 79 0.19 4.98 -6.11
N GLY A 80 -0.24 5.03 -7.38
CA GLY A 80 -0.08 3.91 -8.31
C GLY A 80 1.39 3.56 -8.55
N LEU A 81 2.25 4.55 -8.74
CA LEU A 81 3.69 4.34 -8.91
C LEU A 81 4.34 3.69 -7.67
N MET A 82 3.85 4.04 -6.48
CA MET A 82 4.28 3.51 -5.18
C MET A 82 3.93 2.02 -5.02
N THR A 83 2.90 1.54 -5.73
CA THR A 83 2.57 0.11 -5.77
C THR A 83 3.51 -0.73 -6.62
N LEU A 84 4.17 -0.14 -7.63
CA LEU A 84 5.06 -0.86 -8.55
C LEU A 84 6.24 -1.58 -7.88
N PRO A 85 7.05 -0.95 -6.99
CA PRO A 85 8.16 -1.64 -6.34
C PRO A 85 7.68 -2.76 -5.39
N VAL A 86 6.55 -2.56 -4.70
CA VAL A 86 5.94 -3.61 -3.86
C VAL A 86 5.47 -4.79 -4.72
N LEU A 87 4.86 -4.50 -5.88
CA LEU A 87 4.50 -5.51 -6.87
C LEU A 87 5.75 -6.23 -7.40
N ALA A 88 6.79 -5.51 -7.81
CA ALA A 88 8.00 -6.07 -8.38
C ALA A 88 8.73 -7.05 -7.44
N VAL A 89 8.63 -6.84 -6.12
CA VAL A 89 9.18 -7.78 -5.12
C VAL A 89 8.25 -8.98 -4.88
N ARG A 90 6.93 -8.77 -4.89
CA ARG A 90 5.94 -9.82 -4.62
C ARG A 90 5.67 -10.74 -5.83
N VAL A 91 5.73 -10.22 -7.06
CA VAL A 91 5.50 -10.94 -8.34
C VAL A 91 6.43 -12.15 -8.52
N PRO A 92 7.78 -12.02 -8.44
CA PRO A 92 8.68 -13.18 -8.58
C PRO A 92 8.46 -14.20 -7.45
N GLY A 93 8.04 -13.73 -6.26
CA GLY A 93 7.63 -14.60 -5.16
C GLY A 93 6.35 -15.41 -5.44
N SER A 94 5.45 -14.93 -6.32
CA SER A 94 4.23 -15.64 -6.73
C SER A 94 4.43 -16.57 -7.94
N LEU A 95 5.46 -16.34 -8.76
CA LEU A 95 5.78 -17.11 -9.96
C LEU A 95 6.83 -18.22 -9.72
N ALA A 96 7.35 -18.35 -8.49
CA ALA A 96 8.30 -19.39 -8.14
C ALA A 96 7.69 -20.80 -8.32
N PRO A 97 8.33 -21.70 -9.09
CA PRO A 97 7.83 -23.05 -9.32
C PRO A 97 7.84 -23.83 -7.99
N GLY A 98 6.67 -24.33 -7.57
CA GLY A 98 6.49 -25.11 -6.33
C GLY A 98 5.55 -24.52 -5.28
N LYS A 99 4.99 -23.32 -5.50
CA LYS A 99 3.97 -22.76 -4.58
C LYS A 99 2.56 -23.25 -4.90
N HIS A 100 1.87 -23.75 -3.86
CA HIS A 100 0.46 -24.10 -3.91
C HIS A 100 -0.41 -22.92 -4.38
N ALA A 101 -1.47 -23.19 -5.15
CA ALA A 101 -2.40 -22.18 -5.70
C ALA A 101 -2.88 -21.14 -4.67
N LEU A 102 -2.98 -21.54 -3.39
CA LEU A 102 -3.33 -20.70 -2.26
C LEU A 102 -2.33 -19.55 -2.00
N ALA A 103 -1.02 -19.78 -2.20
CA ALA A 103 0.01 -18.76 -2.01
C ALA A 103 0.02 -17.72 -3.15
N ILE A 104 -0.37 -18.15 -4.36
CA ILE A 104 -0.58 -17.26 -5.52
C ILE A 104 -1.81 -16.39 -5.26
N PHE A 105 -2.92 -17.01 -4.85
CA PHE A 105 -4.15 -16.29 -4.49
C PHE A 105 -3.92 -15.28 -3.37
N LEU A 106 -3.19 -15.65 -2.31
CA LEU A 106 -2.87 -14.73 -1.23
C LEU A 106 -2.03 -13.54 -1.69
N SER A 107 -1.00 -13.78 -2.49
CA SER A 107 -0.19 -12.70 -3.04
C SER A 107 -1.01 -11.77 -3.93
N ALA A 108 -1.89 -12.33 -4.76
CA ALA A 108 -2.78 -11.56 -5.62
C ALA A 108 -3.79 -10.73 -4.81
N TRP A 109 -4.38 -11.31 -3.78
CA TRP A 109 -5.31 -10.62 -2.88
C TRP A 109 -4.64 -9.47 -2.12
N GLU A 110 -3.44 -9.71 -1.60
CA GLU A 110 -2.67 -8.71 -0.87
C GLU A 110 -2.27 -7.55 -1.79
N MET A 111 -1.83 -7.84 -3.03
CA MET A 111 -1.58 -6.83 -4.05
C MET A 111 -2.84 -6.02 -4.39
N LEU A 112 -3.96 -6.70 -4.61
CA LEU A 112 -5.22 -6.05 -4.96
C LEU A 112 -5.69 -5.14 -3.81
N SER A 113 -5.64 -5.63 -2.59
CA SER A 113 -5.96 -4.86 -1.38
C SER A 113 -5.07 -3.63 -1.25
N PHE A 114 -3.76 -3.77 -1.47
CA PHE A 114 -2.82 -2.67 -1.41
C PHE A 114 -3.12 -1.59 -2.46
N VAL A 115 -3.33 -2.00 -3.72
CA VAL A 115 -3.67 -1.07 -4.80
C VAL A 115 -4.99 -0.38 -4.52
N VAL A 116 -6.04 -1.12 -4.16
CA VAL A 116 -7.37 -0.58 -3.91
C VAL A 116 -7.37 0.39 -2.73
N LEU A 117 -6.73 0.04 -1.61
CA LEU A 117 -6.70 0.88 -0.42
C LEU A 117 -5.81 2.11 -0.62
N LEU A 118 -4.64 1.96 -1.24
CA LEU A 118 -3.73 3.08 -1.45
C LEU A 118 -4.27 4.05 -2.49
N VAL A 119 -4.67 3.55 -3.66
CA VAL A 119 -5.20 4.38 -4.76
C VAL A 119 -6.58 4.91 -4.42
N GLY A 120 -7.46 4.07 -3.87
CA GLY A 120 -8.81 4.44 -3.46
C GLY A 120 -8.83 5.40 -2.28
N GLY A 121 -7.99 5.16 -1.26
CA GLY A 121 -7.81 6.07 -0.13
C GLY A 121 -7.24 7.42 -0.56
N THR A 122 -6.25 7.43 -1.46
CA THR A 122 -5.66 8.67 -1.97
C THR A 122 -6.67 9.46 -2.82
N TRP A 123 -7.52 8.75 -3.58
CA TRP A 123 -8.61 9.36 -4.33
C TRP A 123 -9.68 9.95 -3.41
N LEU A 124 -10.08 9.23 -2.35
CA LEU A 124 -11.06 9.69 -1.37
C LEU A 124 -10.55 10.90 -0.59
N ALA A 125 -9.28 10.85 -0.12
CA ALA A 125 -8.63 11.96 0.57
C ALA A 125 -8.54 13.20 -0.32
N ARG A 126 -8.23 13.04 -1.61
CA ARG A 126 -8.27 14.13 -2.59
C ARG A 126 -9.68 14.71 -2.75
N ARG A 127 -10.72 13.88 -2.72
CA ARG A 127 -12.12 14.32 -2.85
C ARG A 127 -12.57 15.11 -1.62
N ALA A 128 -12.25 14.61 -0.42
CA ALA A 128 -12.49 15.31 0.85
C ALA A 128 -11.78 16.67 0.92
N HIS A 129 -10.57 16.77 0.37
CA HIS A 129 -9.82 18.04 0.33
C HIS A 129 -10.36 19.06 -0.68
N LYS A 130 -11.23 18.62 -1.61
CA LYS A 130 -11.84 19.47 -2.65
C LYS A 130 -13.25 19.95 -2.25
N ASP A 131 -13.93 19.22 -1.36
CA ASP A 131 -15.24 19.57 -0.79
C ASP A 131 -15.13 19.78 0.73
N PRO A 132 -14.62 20.93 1.21
CA PRO A 132 -14.59 21.25 2.64
C PRO A 132 -15.96 21.58 3.25
N SER A 133 -17.04 21.56 2.46
CA SER A 133 -18.41 21.94 2.85
C SER A 133 -19.33 20.77 3.24
N ALA A 134 -18.79 19.56 3.36
CA ALA A 134 -19.54 18.36 3.78
C ALA A 134 -19.07 17.75 5.11
N ALA A 135 -18.25 18.48 5.88
CA ALA A 135 -17.80 18.11 7.22
C ALA A 135 -18.37 19.08 8.27
#